data_AF-A0A7C2YLZ9-F1
#
_entry.id   AF-A0A7C2YLZ9-F1
#
_cell.length_a   1.000
_cell.length_b   1.000
_cell.length_c   1.000
_cell.angle_alpha   90.00
_cell.angle_beta   90.00
_cell.angle_gamma   90.00
#
_symmetry.space_group_name_H-M   'P 1'
#
loop_
_entity.id
_entity.type
_entity.pdbx_description
1 polymer ?
#
loop_
_entity_poly.entity_id
_entity_poly.type
_entity_poly.pdbx_seq_one_letter_code
_entity_poly.pdbx_strand_id
1 'polypeptide(L)'
;MGRGLAPAGGESSERANDGHGRYDGSAGHRTGARRAGAPHRARLHSPERPEPAGGPGPHHHPEGGLRAAGGGPGCPAARPERAGPARPERGDIVSEAERILDVRNVHPRERHPLIFRELDALAAGDALLLVNDHDPRPLYYELMAERPGQFDWTPVQQGPETWSVRIRRLGAPGEPRTVAWLREEHRALAPRIDELAVLASRLSTASWSRQSPAVRRALDFLRSHLLPHARLEEEVIYPAVERGLGAVGAAATMVRDHREVESLTMALAEAAGRADARADEGTVEEAKRLLYSLHALLRVHFAKEEEVYVPVLQRSLTPEEDERAMAVLAIHEGEGHEDRAG
;
A
#
# COMPACT_ATOMS: atom_id res chain seq x y z
N MET A 1 8.84 9.26 70.62
CA MET A 1 9.12 8.16 71.58
C MET A 1 7.92 8.03 72.52
N GLY A 2 7.55 6.82 72.95
CA GLY A 2 6.27 6.51 73.65
C GLY A 2 5.09 6.42 72.66
N ARG A 3 4.34 5.32 72.45
CA ARG A 3 3.86 4.18 73.27
C ARG A 3 2.95 4.61 74.44
N GLY A 4 1.71 4.14 74.59
CA GLY A 4 0.87 3.30 73.70
C GLY A 4 -0.45 2.86 74.39
N LEU A 5 -1.30 2.09 73.66
CA LEU A 5 -2.14 0.95 74.11
C LEU A 5 -3.21 1.18 75.21
N ALA A 6 -4.42 0.58 75.25
CA ALA A 6 -5.20 -0.42 74.47
C ALA A 6 -6.72 -0.21 74.87
N PRO A 7 -7.71 -1.12 74.68
CA PRO A 7 -7.88 -2.36 73.88
C PRO A 7 -9.01 -2.22 72.80
N ALA A 8 -9.34 -3.12 71.86
CA ALA A 8 -9.14 -4.57 71.59
C ALA A 8 -10.24 -5.53 72.12
N GLY A 9 -10.86 -6.30 71.18
CA GLY A 9 -11.87 -7.36 71.39
C GLY A 9 -13.30 -6.96 70.98
N GLY A 10 -14.08 -7.72 70.19
CA GLY A 10 -13.86 -8.97 69.41
C GLY A 10 -14.95 -9.07 68.32
N GLU A 11 -14.67 -9.69 67.15
CA GLU A 11 -15.13 -11.04 66.75
C GLU A 11 -16.64 -11.19 66.45
N SER A 12 -17.14 -12.00 65.50
CA SER A 12 -16.60 -12.78 64.37
C SER A 12 -17.78 -13.37 63.55
N SER A 13 -17.51 -14.07 62.43
CA SER A 13 -18.45 -14.82 61.56
C SER A 13 -19.28 -13.93 60.60
N GLU A 14 -19.11 -13.93 59.27
CA GLU A 14 -18.80 -15.00 58.29
C GLU A 14 -19.96 -15.98 58.06
N ARG A 15 -20.56 -15.92 56.86
CA ARG A 15 -21.07 -17.06 56.06
C ARG A 15 -21.48 -16.60 54.66
N ALA A 16 -21.07 -17.39 53.65
CA ALA A 16 -21.49 -17.21 52.26
C ALA A 16 -22.91 -17.75 52.02
N ASN A 17 -23.51 -17.40 50.88
CA ASN A 17 -24.57 -18.20 50.28
C ASN A 17 -24.61 -18.07 48.75
N ASP A 18 -24.33 -19.16 48.04
CA ASP A 18 -24.62 -19.32 46.62
C ASP A 18 -26.13 -19.58 46.42
N GLY A 19 -26.70 -19.10 45.30
CA GLY A 19 -28.14 -19.23 45.03
C GLY A 19 -28.47 -19.30 43.54
N HIS A 20 -28.47 -20.51 42.98
CA HIS A 20 -28.98 -20.77 41.63
C HIS A 20 -30.47 -20.42 41.50
N GLY A 21 -30.83 -19.64 40.47
CA GLY A 21 -32.22 -19.40 40.05
C GLY A 21 -32.45 -19.93 38.62
N ARG A 22 -33.06 -21.12 38.50
CA ARG A 22 -33.52 -21.65 37.21
C ARG A 22 -34.87 -21.03 36.83
N TYR A 23 -35.07 -20.73 35.55
CA TYR A 23 -36.41 -20.50 34.98
C TYR A 23 -36.67 -21.48 33.83
N ASP A 24 -37.74 -22.25 33.98
CA ASP A 24 -38.32 -23.17 33.00
C ASP A 24 -39.85 -23.03 33.07
N GLY A 25 -40.55 -23.32 31.96
CA GLY A 25 -41.85 -23.97 32.09
C GLY A 25 -43.13 -23.17 31.80
N SER A 26 -43.35 -22.86 30.51
CA SER A 26 -44.56 -23.33 29.79
C SER A 26 -46.00 -22.83 30.13
N ALA A 27 -46.55 -22.12 29.14
CA ALA A 27 -47.74 -22.49 28.34
C ALA A 27 -49.19 -22.12 28.76
N GLY A 28 -49.94 -21.62 27.75
CA GLY A 28 -51.41 -21.49 27.71
C GLY A 28 -51.88 -20.36 26.76
N HIS A 29 -51.98 -20.54 25.42
CA HIS A 29 -53.21 -20.91 24.68
C HIS A 29 -54.46 -20.08 25.04
N ARG A 30 -55.28 -19.48 24.16
CA ARG A 30 -55.57 -19.58 22.70
C ARG A 30 -56.32 -18.26 22.29
N THR A 31 -56.76 -17.92 21.06
CA THR A 31 -57.00 -18.60 19.76
C THR A 31 -56.99 -17.55 18.61
N GLY A 32 -56.84 -17.94 17.33
CA GLY A 32 -57.21 -17.07 16.18
C GLY A 32 -56.49 -17.39 14.86
N ALA A 33 -57.06 -18.27 14.01
CA ALA A 33 -56.39 -18.76 12.80
C ALA A 33 -56.91 -18.15 11.48
N ARG A 34 -56.05 -18.04 10.45
CA ARG A 34 -56.32 -18.51 9.06
C ARG A 34 -55.11 -18.47 8.10
N ARG A 35 -54.67 -19.68 7.72
CA ARG A 35 -54.22 -20.17 6.38
C ARG A 35 -53.21 -19.38 5.52
N ALA A 36 -51.97 -19.88 5.56
CA ALA A 36 -51.25 -20.56 4.45
C ALA A 36 -51.24 -19.97 3.01
N GLY A 37 -50.03 -19.65 2.55
CA GLY A 37 -49.60 -19.65 1.14
C GLY A 37 -48.11 -20.02 1.03
N ALA A 38 -47.76 -21.00 0.19
CA ALA A 38 -46.38 -21.48 0.01
C ALA A 38 -45.65 -20.74 -1.13
N PRO A 39 -44.30 -20.69 -1.15
CA PRO A 39 -43.57 -19.72 -1.97
C PRO A 39 -43.46 -20.09 -3.45
N HIS A 40 -43.56 -19.07 -4.30
CA HIS A 40 -43.38 -19.19 -5.75
C HIS A 40 -41.90 -19.37 -6.11
N ARG A 41 -41.53 -20.49 -6.75
CA ARG A 41 -40.19 -20.64 -7.35
C ARG A 41 -40.07 -19.73 -8.57
N ALA A 42 -39.27 -18.67 -8.48
CA ALA A 42 -38.84 -17.90 -9.64
C ALA A 42 -37.78 -18.70 -10.43
N ARG A 43 -38.04 -18.96 -11.72
CA ARG A 43 -37.04 -19.53 -12.63
C ARG A 43 -36.18 -18.40 -13.20
N LEU A 44 -34.89 -18.41 -12.87
CA LEU A 44 -33.91 -17.54 -13.51
C LEU A 44 -33.85 -17.89 -15.01
N HIS A 45 -34.07 -16.90 -15.88
CA HIS A 45 -33.79 -17.04 -17.31
C HIS A 45 -32.32 -16.74 -17.54
N SER A 46 -31.61 -17.67 -18.18
CA SER A 46 -30.27 -17.42 -18.72
C SER A 46 -30.38 -16.56 -19.98
N PRO A 47 -29.60 -15.49 -20.14
CA PRO A 47 -29.46 -14.83 -21.44
C PRO A 47 -28.63 -15.71 -22.39
N GLU A 48 -29.13 -15.86 -23.62
CA GLU A 48 -28.47 -16.65 -24.67
C GLU A 48 -27.20 -15.96 -25.20
N ARG A 49 -26.22 -16.76 -25.63
CA ARG A 49 -25.04 -16.27 -26.35
C ARG A 49 -25.38 -16.10 -27.83
N PRO A 50 -24.99 -14.99 -28.50
CA PRO A 50 -25.03 -14.92 -29.95
C PRO A 50 -23.86 -15.70 -30.57
N GLU A 51 -24.14 -16.53 -31.57
CA GLU A 51 -23.10 -17.13 -32.43
C GLU A 51 -22.62 -16.15 -33.52
N PRO A 52 -21.37 -16.27 -34.00
CA PRO A 52 -20.82 -15.35 -34.99
C PRO A 52 -21.29 -15.65 -36.42
N ALA A 53 -21.79 -14.62 -37.12
CA ALA A 53 -22.06 -14.70 -38.55
C ALA A 53 -20.76 -14.66 -39.38
N GLY A 54 -20.74 -15.36 -40.52
CA GLY A 54 -19.55 -15.52 -41.37
C GLY A 54 -19.08 -14.24 -42.06
N GLY A 55 -17.78 -14.18 -42.37
CA GLY A 55 -17.18 -13.09 -43.14
C GLY A 55 -17.23 -13.29 -44.66
N PRO A 56 -16.74 -12.32 -45.43
CA PRO A 56 -16.22 -12.54 -46.77
C PRO A 56 -14.70 -12.30 -46.85
N GLY A 57 -14.10 -12.76 -47.96
CA GLY A 57 -12.65 -12.85 -48.18
C GLY A 57 -11.94 -11.57 -48.68
N PRO A 58 -10.83 -11.74 -49.43
CA PRO A 58 -9.62 -10.93 -49.23
C PRO A 58 -9.57 -9.64 -50.05
N HIS A 59 -8.91 -8.61 -49.49
CA HIS A 59 -8.55 -7.39 -50.21
C HIS A 59 -7.09 -7.40 -50.67
N HIS A 60 -6.90 -6.98 -51.92
CA HIS A 60 -5.63 -6.96 -52.65
C HIS A 60 -4.64 -5.89 -52.14
N HIS A 61 -3.35 -6.23 -52.16
CA HIS A 61 -2.28 -5.24 -52.28
C HIS A 61 -2.26 -4.61 -53.69
N PRO A 62 -1.86 -3.33 -53.79
CA PRO A 62 -1.15 -2.82 -54.96
C PRO A 62 0.31 -2.49 -54.61
N GLU A 63 1.24 -3.02 -55.40
CA GLU A 63 2.62 -2.55 -55.48
C GLU A 63 2.78 -1.45 -56.56
N GLY A 64 3.86 -0.67 -56.46
CA GLY A 64 4.35 0.24 -57.49
C GLY A 64 4.05 1.72 -57.22
N GLY A 65 5.00 2.66 -57.32
CA GLY A 65 6.44 2.55 -57.62
C GLY A 65 6.98 3.79 -58.34
N LEU A 66 8.32 3.95 -58.36
CA LEU A 66 9.11 4.89 -59.20
C LEU A 66 9.06 6.38 -58.75
N ARG A 67 10.12 7.23 -58.86
CA ARG A 67 11.49 7.05 -59.42
C ARG A 67 12.47 8.18 -59.02
N ALA A 68 13.77 7.83 -58.92
CA ALA A 68 14.98 8.64 -59.24
C ALA A 68 15.29 9.91 -58.38
N ALA A 69 16.51 10.50 -58.35
CA ALA A 69 17.73 10.28 -59.16
C ALA A 69 19.05 10.70 -58.42
N GLY A 70 20.21 10.25 -58.93
CA GLY A 70 21.55 10.85 -58.71
C GLY A 70 22.43 10.23 -57.61
N GLY A 71 23.76 10.08 -57.76
CA GLY A 71 24.59 10.46 -58.92
C GLY A 71 26.13 10.38 -58.83
N GLY A 72 26.75 9.82 -57.78
CA GLY A 72 28.21 9.58 -57.66
C GLY A 72 29.14 10.81 -57.73
N PRO A 73 30.49 10.63 -57.86
CA PRO A 73 31.35 9.57 -57.32
C PRO A 73 32.57 10.12 -56.54
N GLY A 74 33.28 9.29 -55.76
CA GLY A 74 34.61 9.67 -55.23
C GLY A 74 35.20 8.83 -54.10
N CYS A 75 36.06 7.86 -54.44
CA CYS A 75 37.10 7.35 -53.53
C CYS A 75 38.40 8.17 -53.76
N PRO A 76 39.26 8.34 -52.74
CA PRO A 76 40.40 7.41 -52.69
C PRO A 76 40.95 7.07 -51.28
N ALA A 77 41.64 5.92 -51.25
CA ALA A 77 42.78 5.55 -50.39
C ALA A 77 42.60 5.38 -48.86
N ALA A 78 43.30 4.37 -48.33
CA ALA A 78 43.27 3.95 -46.93
C ALA A 78 44.66 4.03 -46.27
N ARG A 79 44.69 4.39 -44.97
CA ARG A 79 45.65 3.99 -43.91
C ARG A 79 45.55 4.94 -42.69
N PRO A 80 46.00 4.52 -41.49
CA PRO A 80 45.78 3.24 -40.82
C PRO A 80 45.10 3.42 -39.44
N GLU A 81 44.79 2.33 -38.76
CA GLU A 81 44.17 2.32 -37.44
C GLU A 81 45.01 3.04 -36.37
N ARG A 82 44.34 3.77 -35.47
CA ARG A 82 44.86 4.08 -34.13
C ARG A 82 44.01 3.32 -33.13
N ALA A 83 44.64 2.41 -32.39
CA ALA A 83 44.00 1.72 -31.27
C ALA A 83 43.59 2.74 -30.20
N GLY A 84 42.29 3.01 -30.10
CA GLY A 84 41.70 3.61 -28.90
C GLY A 84 41.68 2.57 -27.77
N PRO A 85 41.73 2.99 -26.50
CA PRO A 85 41.71 2.06 -25.38
C PRO A 85 40.44 1.22 -25.42
N ALA A 86 40.58 -0.09 -25.17
CA ALA A 86 39.49 -1.03 -25.18
C ALA A 86 38.35 -0.53 -24.26
N ARG A 87 37.15 -0.42 -24.83
CA ARG A 87 35.90 -0.37 -24.07
C ARG A 87 35.93 -1.57 -23.12
N PRO A 88 35.72 -1.41 -21.80
CA PRO A 88 35.76 -2.55 -20.90
C PRO A 88 34.72 -3.55 -21.38
N GLU A 89 35.20 -4.72 -21.82
CA GLU A 89 34.31 -5.84 -22.09
C GLU A 89 33.52 -6.10 -20.80
N ARG A 90 32.24 -6.39 -20.96
CA ARG A 90 31.35 -6.66 -19.84
C ARG A 90 31.76 -8.01 -19.27
N GLY A 91 32.78 -7.99 -18.41
CA GLY A 91 33.34 -9.17 -17.80
C GLY A 91 32.23 -9.88 -17.03
N ASP A 92 31.85 -11.05 -17.53
CA ASP A 92 31.07 -12.00 -16.75
C ASP A 92 31.86 -12.27 -15.47
N ILE A 93 31.32 -11.79 -14.35
CA ILE A 93 31.82 -12.12 -13.02
C ILE A 93 31.51 -13.60 -12.79
N VAL A 94 32.46 -14.46 -13.14
CA VAL A 94 32.34 -15.91 -13.02
C VAL A 94 32.40 -16.33 -11.55
N SER A 95 31.21 -16.32 -10.93
CA SER A 95 30.76 -16.99 -9.71
C SER A 95 31.74 -17.10 -8.52
N GLU A 96 31.36 -16.51 -7.38
CA GLU A 96 31.48 -17.26 -6.13
C GLU A 96 30.67 -18.57 -6.29
N ALA A 97 31.20 -19.69 -5.79
CA ALA A 97 30.81 -21.05 -6.20
C ALA A 97 29.28 -21.26 -6.33
N GLU A 98 28.82 -21.44 -7.56
CA GLU A 98 27.39 -21.64 -7.88
C GLU A 98 26.79 -22.79 -7.05
N ARG A 99 25.82 -22.46 -6.20
CA ARG A 99 25.26 -23.39 -5.22
C ARG A 99 24.34 -24.40 -5.92
N ILE A 100 24.71 -25.67 -5.93
CA ILE A 100 23.94 -26.73 -6.60
C ILE A 100 23.01 -27.42 -5.60
N LEU A 101 21.73 -27.57 -5.97
CA LEU A 101 20.75 -28.39 -5.25
C LEU A 101 20.23 -29.48 -6.18
N ASP A 102 20.67 -30.72 -5.95
CA ASP A 102 20.18 -31.90 -6.66
C ASP A 102 19.04 -32.56 -5.87
N VAL A 103 17.82 -32.54 -6.42
CA VAL A 103 16.62 -33.10 -5.79
C VAL A 103 16.20 -34.45 -6.36
N ARG A 104 16.96 -35.04 -7.29
CA ARG A 104 16.61 -36.32 -7.94
C ARG A 104 16.43 -37.45 -6.93
N ASN A 105 17.25 -37.47 -5.88
CA ASN A 105 17.19 -38.45 -4.78
C ASN A 105 16.34 -38.00 -3.57
N VAL A 106 15.71 -36.82 -3.62
CA VAL A 106 14.84 -36.31 -2.55
C VAL A 106 13.42 -36.83 -2.76
N HIS A 107 12.75 -37.26 -1.69
CA HIS A 107 11.39 -37.79 -1.76
C HIS A 107 10.42 -36.71 -2.29
N PRO A 108 9.50 -37.01 -3.23
CA PRO A 108 8.72 -35.98 -3.93
C PRO A 108 7.98 -34.98 -3.03
N ARG A 109 7.46 -35.42 -1.88
CA ARG A 109 6.76 -34.55 -0.90
C ARG A 109 7.69 -33.54 -0.18
N GLU A 110 8.99 -33.77 -0.20
CA GLU A 110 9.99 -32.96 0.48
C GLU A 110 10.71 -31.99 -0.48
N ARG A 111 10.60 -32.21 -1.79
CA ARG A 111 11.31 -31.43 -2.83
C ARG A 111 10.95 -29.95 -2.77
N HIS A 112 9.68 -29.58 -2.90
CA HIS A 112 9.29 -28.15 -2.95
C HIS A 112 9.56 -27.42 -1.63
N PRO A 113 9.24 -27.98 -0.42
CA PRO A 113 9.63 -27.37 0.85
C PRO A 113 11.14 -27.17 1.00
N LEU A 114 11.96 -28.13 0.54
CA LEU A 114 13.41 -27.99 0.51
C LEU A 114 13.84 -26.86 -0.44
N ILE A 115 13.36 -26.87 -1.69
CA ILE A 115 13.75 -25.88 -2.69
C ILE A 115 13.39 -24.46 -2.24
N PHE A 116 12.17 -24.22 -1.77
CA PHE A 116 11.76 -22.89 -1.30
C PHE A 116 12.57 -22.44 -0.10
N ARG A 117 12.90 -23.32 0.86
CA ARG A 117 13.81 -23.00 1.97
C ARG A 117 15.20 -22.58 1.48
N GLU A 118 15.77 -23.30 0.52
CA GLU A 118 17.11 -22.96 -0.02
C GLU A 118 17.09 -21.66 -0.84
N LEU A 119 16.00 -21.38 -1.56
CA LEU A 119 15.79 -20.14 -2.32
C LEU A 119 15.57 -18.91 -1.42
N ASP A 120 14.71 -19.03 -0.39
CA ASP A 120 14.45 -17.97 0.59
C ASP A 120 15.73 -17.64 1.41
N ALA A 121 16.70 -18.56 1.47
CA ALA A 121 18.00 -18.39 2.15
C ALA A 121 19.12 -17.78 1.27
N LEU A 122 18.88 -17.49 -0.02
CA LEU A 122 19.86 -16.83 -0.89
C LEU A 122 20.02 -15.33 -0.55
N ALA A 123 21.21 -14.76 -0.73
CA ALA A 123 21.36 -13.31 -0.71
C ALA A 123 20.84 -12.67 -2.02
N ALA A 124 20.74 -11.36 -2.03
CA ALA A 124 20.38 -10.59 -3.23
C ALA A 124 21.45 -10.74 -4.32
N GLY A 125 21.09 -11.30 -5.48
CA GLY A 125 21.99 -11.53 -6.60
C GLY A 125 22.55 -12.96 -6.69
N ASP A 126 22.52 -13.72 -5.60
CA ASP A 126 22.96 -15.12 -5.57
C ASP A 126 22.08 -16.02 -6.45
N ALA A 127 22.63 -17.15 -6.89
CA ALA A 127 21.90 -18.14 -7.66
C ALA A 127 22.04 -19.56 -7.13
N LEU A 128 20.95 -20.32 -7.26
CA LEU A 128 20.88 -21.75 -7.02
C LEU A 128 20.73 -22.48 -8.36
N LEU A 129 21.62 -23.43 -8.66
CA LEU A 129 21.43 -24.38 -9.76
C LEU A 129 20.63 -25.57 -9.25
N LEU A 130 19.33 -25.60 -9.54
CA LEU A 130 18.45 -26.73 -9.26
C LEU A 130 18.67 -27.82 -10.31
N VAL A 131 18.86 -29.06 -9.88
CA VAL A 131 18.96 -30.26 -10.73
C VAL A 131 17.80 -31.21 -10.37
N ASN A 132 16.98 -31.55 -11.37
CA ASN A 132 15.75 -32.34 -11.21
C ASN A 132 15.71 -33.52 -12.21
N ASP A 133 14.91 -34.53 -11.90
CA ASP A 133 14.73 -35.75 -12.73
C ASP A 133 13.65 -35.57 -13.81
N HIS A 134 12.88 -34.48 -13.75
CA HIS A 134 11.85 -34.12 -14.71
C HIS A 134 11.80 -32.61 -14.95
N ASP A 135 10.98 -32.21 -15.92
CA ASP A 135 10.72 -30.82 -16.28
C ASP A 135 10.18 -30.00 -15.08
N PRO A 136 10.91 -28.98 -14.60
CA PRO A 136 10.53 -28.19 -13.43
C PRO A 136 9.44 -27.13 -13.70
N ARG A 137 8.75 -27.14 -14.84
CA ARG A 137 7.64 -26.20 -15.14
C ARG A 137 6.57 -26.08 -14.02
N PRO A 138 6.11 -27.14 -13.34
CA PRO A 138 5.14 -26.99 -12.25
C PRO A 138 5.67 -26.11 -11.10
N LEU A 139 6.92 -26.33 -10.70
CA LEU A 139 7.63 -25.56 -9.68
C LEU A 139 7.84 -24.10 -10.11
N TYR A 140 8.10 -23.83 -11.40
CA TYR A 140 8.16 -22.46 -11.92
C TYR A 140 6.84 -21.71 -11.68
N TYR A 141 5.70 -22.30 -12.04
CA TYR A 141 4.40 -21.65 -11.87
C TYR A 141 4.07 -21.41 -10.38
N GLU A 142 4.40 -22.36 -9.50
CA GLU A 142 4.24 -22.22 -8.05
C GLU A 142 5.13 -21.09 -7.48
N LEU A 143 6.42 -21.08 -7.83
CA LEU A 143 7.37 -20.05 -7.40
C LEU A 143 6.97 -18.65 -7.88
N MET A 144 6.53 -18.51 -9.14
CA MET A 144 6.10 -17.21 -9.69
C MET A 144 4.80 -16.70 -9.06
N ALA A 145 3.90 -17.61 -8.63
CA ALA A 145 2.67 -17.24 -7.92
C ALA A 145 2.93 -16.86 -6.45
N GLU A 146 3.84 -17.58 -5.77
CA GLU A 146 4.15 -17.37 -4.35
C GLU A 146 5.21 -16.30 -4.07
N ARG A 147 6.11 -16.03 -5.02
CA ARG A 147 7.24 -15.10 -4.89
C ARG A 147 7.38 -14.20 -6.13
N PRO A 148 6.30 -13.50 -6.56
CA PRO A 148 6.32 -12.69 -7.78
C PRO A 148 7.45 -11.65 -7.75
N GLY A 149 8.24 -11.60 -8.82
CA GLY A 149 9.34 -10.63 -8.98
C GLY A 149 10.57 -10.84 -8.09
N GLN A 150 10.62 -11.88 -7.24
CA GLN A 150 11.76 -12.12 -6.34
C GLN A 150 12.85 -13.02 -6.94
N PHE A 151 12.54 -13.78 -7.99
CA PHE A 151 13.45 -14.75 -8.60
C PHE A 151 13.41 -14.66 -10.12
N ASP A 152 14.58 -14.82 -10.72
CA ASP A 152 14.82 -14.98 -12.15
C ASP A 152 15.07 -16.46 -12.46
N TRP A 153 14.59 -16.93 -13.61
CA TRP A 153 14.49 -18.35 -13.96
C TRP A 153 15.14 -18.60 -15.32
N THR A 154 16.39 -19.07 -15.31
CA THR A 154 17.19 -19.33 -16.52
C THR A 154 17.37 -20.85 -16.71
N PRO A 155 16.69 -21.49 -17.68
CA PRO A 155 16.93 -22.90 -18.01
C PRO A 155 18.38 -23.13 -18.42
N VAL A 156 19.01 -24.18 -17.89
CA VAL A 156 20.42 -24.54 -18.18
C VAL A 156 20.51 -25.84 -18.97
N GLN A 157 19.74 -26.87 -18.59
CA GLN A 157 19.65 -28.14 -19.32
C GLN A 157 18.22 -28.65 -19.36
N GLN A 158 17.79 -29.20 -20.50
CA GLN A 158 16.42 -29.65 -20.75
C GLN A 158 16.37 -31.12 -21.23
N GLY A 159 16.57 -32.06 -20.32
CA GLY A 159 16.26 -33.48 -20.52
C GLY A 159 17.09 -34.20 -21.60
N PRO A 160 16.71 -35.46 -21.93
CA PRO A 160 15.72 -36.27 -21.22
C PRO A 160 16.24 -36.84 -19.89
N GLU A 161 17.56 -36.97 -19.72
CA GLU A 161 18.17 -37.65 -18.57
C GLU A 161 18.34 -36.76 -17.32
N THR A 162 18.40 -35.43 -17.50
CA THR A 162 18.55 -34.46 -16.40
C THR A 162 18.01 -33.11 -16.83
N TRP A 163 17.29 -32.44 -15.94
CA TRP A 163 16.82 -31.08 -16.11
C TRP A 163 17.54 -30.19 -15.11
N SER A 164 18.03 -29.03 -15.55
CA SER A 164 18.63 -28.05 -14.64
C SER A 164 18.22 -26.63 -14.98
N VAL A 165 18.05 -25.84 -13.93
CA VAL A 165 17.66 -24.44 -14.00
C VAL A 165 18.44 -23.62 -12.98
N ARG A 166 18.97 -22.50 -13.44
CA ARG A 166 19.56 -21.47 -12.59
C ARG A 166 18.43 -20.57 -12.11
N ILE A 167 18.14 -20.63 -10.81
CA ILE A 167 17.17 -19.77 -10.14
C ILE A 167 17.99 -18.72 -9.38
N ARG A 168 17.99 -17.48 -9.88
CA ARG A 168 18.72 -16.38 -9.28
C ARG A 168 17.79 -15.57 -8.41
N ARG A 169 18.15 -15.34 -7.14
CA ARG A 169 17.40 -14.41 -6.31
C ARG A 169 17.67 -13.01 -6.81
N LEU A 170 16.63 -12.35 -7.31
CA LEU A 170 16.70 -10.94 -7.61
C LEU A 170 16.93 -10.21 -6.29
N GLY A 171 17.83 -9.21 -6.30
CA GLY A 171 17.83 -8.28 -5.19
C GLY A 171 16.44 -7.70 -5.05
N ALA A 172 15.91 -7.62 -3.83
CA ALA A 172 14.73 -6.81 -3.59
C ALA A 172 15.02 -5.44 -4.23
N PRO A 173 14.17 -4.93 -5.13
CA PRO A 173 14.36 -3.57 -5.62
C PRO A 173 14.51 -2.68 -4.39
N GLY A 174 15.52 -1.80 -4.42
CA GLY A 174 15.69 -0.81 -3.36
C GLY A 174 14.36 -0.09 -3.17
N GLU A 175 14.03 0.27 -1.92
CA GLU A 175 12.76 0.91 -1.60
C GLU A 175 12.42 1.99 -2.65
N PRO A 176 11.25 1.91 -3.33
CA PRO A 176 10.88 2.91 -4.31
C PRO A 176 10.99 4.30 -3.69
N ARG A 177 11.57 5.25 -4.42
CA ARG A 177 11.79 6.61 -3.92
C ARG A 177 10.47 7.25 -3.51
N THR A 178 9.38 6.94 -4.20
CA THR A 178 8.03 7.38 -3.82
C THR A 178 7.59 6.84 -2.45
N VAL A 179 7.96 5.60 -2.10
CA VAL A 179 7.67 5.01 -0.78
C VAL A 179 8.57 5.62 0.31
N ALA A 180 9.85 5.85 0.00
CA ALA A 180 10.77 6.51 0.92
C ALA A 180 10.35 7.96 1.24
N TRP A 181 9.93 8.71 0.20
CA TRP A 181 9.36 10.06 0.31
C TRP A 181 8.11 10.05 1.20
N LEU A 182 7.12 9.20 0.87
CA LEU A 182 5.84 9.14 1.59
C LEU A 182 6.04 8.87 3.09
N ARG A 183 6.96 7.96 3.45
CA ARG A 183 7.29 7.66 4.86
C ARG A 183 8.03 8.79 5.58
N GLU A 184 8.85 9.58 4.89
CA GLU A 184 9.51 10.75 5.51
C GLU A 184 8.51 11.87 5.75
N GLU A 185 7.64 12.17 4.78
CA GLU A 185 6.55 13.13 4.95
C GLU A 185 5.61 12.71 6.09
N HIS A 186 5.17 11.45 6.12
CA HIS A 186 4.34 10.95 7.22
C HIS A 186 5.02 11.04 8.60
N ARG A 187 6.33 10.81 8.66
CA ARG A 187 7.14 10.98 9.88
C ARG A 187 7.22 12.45 10.32
N ALA A 188 7.28 13.38 9.37
CA ALA A 188 7.26 14.82 9.65
C ALA A 188 5.86 15.34 10.06
N LEU A 189 4.80 14.78 9.48
CA LEU A 189 3.41 15.16 9.74
C LEU A 189 2.89 14.61 11.08
N ALA A 190 3.26 13.39 11.48
CA ALA A 190 2.69 12.72 12.65
C ALA A 190 2.75 13.52 13.98
N PRO A 191 3.88 14.13 14.39
CA PRO A 191 3.92 14.93 15.63
C PRO A 191 2.98 16.15 15.59
N ARG A 192 2.79 16.74 14.40
CA ARG A 192 1.90 17.90 14.19
C ARG A 192 0.42 17.51 14.24
N ILE A 193 0.10 16.27 13.86
CA ILE A 193 -1.24 15.69 14.05
C ILE A 193 -1.49 15.43 15.54
N ASP A 194 -0.55 14.79 16.25
CA ASP A 194 -0.68 14.52 17.69
C ASP A 194 -0.81 15.83 18.52
N GLU A 195 -0.16 16.93 18.10
CA GLU A 195 -0.31 18.27 18.69
C GLU A 195 -1.77 18.79 18.69
N LEU A 196 -2.63 18.35 17.76
CA LEU A 196 -4.02 18.81 17.68
C LEU A 196 -4.83 18.40 18.93
N ALA A 197 -4.67 17.16 19.40
CA ALA A 197 -5.31 16.68 20.62
C ALA A 197 -4.74 17.36 21.87
N VAL A 198 -3.43 17.59 21.90
CA VAL A 198 -2.77 18.33 22.98
C VAL A 198 -3.28 19.76 23.05
N LEU A 199 -3.44 20.43 21.91
CA LEU A 199 -4.03 21.77 21.84
C LEU A 199 -5.48 21.77 22.33
N ALA A 200 -6.32 20.86 21.83
CA ALA A 200 -7.72 20.71 22.24
C ALA A 200 -7.87 20.53 23.76
N SER A 201 -7.03 19.71 24.39
CA SER A 201 -7.03 19.47 25.84
C SER A 201 -6.77 20.72 26.69
N ARG A 202 -6.16 21.77 26.10
CA ARG A 202 -5.79 23.02 26.79
C ARG A 202 -6.77 24.17 26.50
N LEU A 203 -7.78 23.96 25.66
CA LEU A 203 -8.78 24.97 25.33
C LEU A 203 -9.85 25.10 26.42
N SER A 204 -10.09 26.33 26.82
CA SER A 204 -11.21 26.78 27.65
C SER A 204 -11.46 28.27 27.37
N THR A 205 -12.64 28.80 27.70
CA THR A 205 -12.94 30.23 27.52
C THR A 205 -11.89 31.13 28.20
N ALA A 206 -11.35 30.72 29.35
CA ALA A 206 -10.30 31.45 30.08
C ALA A 206 -8.86 31.27 29.53
N SER A 207 -8.63 30.32 28.62
CA SER A 207 -7.35 30.12 27.94
C SER A 207 -7.34 30.60 26.49
N TRP A 208 -8.50 30.86 25.88
CA TRP A 208 -8.63 31.17 24.44
C TRP A 208 -7.63 32.22 23.95
N SER A 209 -7.56 33.39 24.59
CA SER A 209 -6.65 34.48 24.16
C SER A 209 -5.17 34.11 24.15
N ARG A 210 -4.75 33.14 24.98
CA ARG A 210 -3.38 32.60 24.99
C ARG A 210 -3.17 31.49 23.97
N GLN A 211 -4.23 30.74 23.63
CA GLN A 211 -4.16 29.56 22.76
C GLN A 211 -4.56 29.83 21.31
N SER A 212 -5.30 30.89 20.99
CA SER A 212 -5.71 31.18 19.60
C SER A 212 -4.55 31.34 18.60
N PRO A 213 -3.35 31.82 18.98
CA PRO A 213 -2.17 31.75 18.10
C PRO A 213 -1.74 30.31 17.75
N ALA A 214 -1.96 29.35 18.65
CA ALA A 214 -1.68 27.94 18.39
C ALA A 214 -2.76 27.30 17.52
N VAL A 215 -4.04 27.68 17.70
CA VAL A 215 -5.14 27.28 16.80
C VAL A 215 -4.91 27.80 15.38
N ARG A 216 -4.45 29.04 15.22
CA ARG A 216 -4.05 29.58 13.90
C ARG A 216 -2.91 28.77 13.27
N ARG A 217 -1.81 28.52 13.99
CA ARG A 217 -0.72 27.65 13.48
C ARG A 217 -1.16 26.23 13.11
N ALA A 218 -2.14 25.67 13.83
CA ALA A 218 -2.74 24.38 13.48
C ALA A 218 -3.55 24.47 12.17
N LEU A 219 -4.35 25.51 11.99
CA LEU A 219 -5.06 25.78 10.73
C LEU A 219 -4.12 26.03 9.55
N ASP A 220 -3.03 26.77 9.76
CA ASP A 220 -2.00 27.02 8.74
C ASP A 220 -1.31 25.70 8.35
N PHE A 221 -0.99 24.84 9.32
CA PHE A 221 -0.49 23.48 9.07
C PHE A 221 -1.46 22.62 8.25
N LEU A 222 -2.74 22.59 8.64
CA LEU A 222 -3.77 21.82 7.94
C LEU A 222 -3.91 22.30 6.48
N ARG A 223 -3.90 23.61 6.24
CA ARG A 223 -4.17 24.22 4.93
C ARG A 223 -2.96 24.27 4.00
N SER A 224 -1.78 24.57 4.53
CA SER A 224 -0.57 24.84 3.74
C SER A 224 0.43 23.68 3.76
N HIS A 225 0.09 22.55 4.38
CA HIS A 225 0.91 21.35 4.37
C HIS A 225 0.09 20.06 4.22
N LEU A 226 -0.84 19.81 5.15
CA LEU A 226 -1.56 18.53 5.18
C LEU A 226 -2.56 18.35 4.01
N LEU A 227 -3.36 19.36 3.69
CA LEU A 227 -4.29 19.29 2.55
C LEU A 227 -3.58 19.26 1.18
N PRO A 228 -2.46 19.98 0.97
CA PRO A 228 -1.59 19.78 -0.20
C PRO A 228 -1.05 18.34 -0.31
N HIS A 229 -0.52 17.78 0.78
CA HIS A 229 -0.07 16.37 0.84
C HIS A 229 -1.18 15.40 0.41
N ALA A 230 -2.37 15.52 1.02
CA ALA A 230 -3.55 14.72 0.69
C ALA A 230 -3.94 14.78 -0.81
N ARG A 231 -3.77 15.94 -1.45
CA ARG A 231 -4.05 16.10 -2.90
C ARG A 231 -2.98 15.43 -3.77
N LEU A 232 -1.70 15.52 -3.40
CA LEU A 232 -0.62 14.79 -4.06
C LEU A 232 -0.83 13.27 -3.98
N GLU A 233 -1.39 12.78 -2.88
CA GLU A 233 -1.75 11.37 -2.75
C GLU A 233 -2.87 10.96 -3.71
N GLU A 234 -3.92 11.78 -3.86
CA GLU A 234 -4.99 11.53 -4.83
C GLU A 234 -4.49 11.54 -6.29
N GLU A 235 -3.52 12.39 -6.62
CA GLU A 235 -2.98 12.54 -7.98
C GLU A 235 -1.90 11.50 -8.34
N VAL A 236 -1.04 11.13 -7.38
CA VAL A 236 0.17 10.33 -7.62
C VAL A 236 0.10 8.95 -6.97
N ILE A 237 -0.22 8.91 -5.69
CA ILE A 237 -0.07 7.71 -4.85
C ILE A 237 -1.24 6.74 -5.05
N TYR A 238 -2.47 7.20 -4.88
CA TYR A 238 -3.67 6.37 -4.97
C TYR A 238 -3.84 5.69 -6.35
N PRO A 239 -3.57 6.35 -7.50
CA PRO A 239 -3.57 5.66 -8.80
C PRO A 239 -2.56 4.52 -8.86
N ALA A 240 -1.40 4.62 -8.21
CA ALA A 240 -0.41 3.54 -8.14
C ALA A 240 -0.86 2.40 -7.20
N VAL A 241 -1.49 2.73 -6.05
CA VAL A 241 -2.13 1.74 -5.16
C VAL A 241 -3.21 0.95 -5.91
N GLU A 242 -4.11 1.63 -6.63
CA GLU A 242 -5.21 0.98 -7.34
C GLU A 242 -4.73 0.04 -8.46
N ARG A 243 -3.65 0.42 -9.17
CA ARG A 243 -2.98 -0.48 -10.13
C ARG A 243 -2.35 -1.68 -9.43
N GLY A 244 -1.66 -1.47 -8.31
CA GLY A 244 -1.06 -2.54 -7.51
C GLY A 244 -2.07 -3.52 -6.91
N LEU A 245 -3.29 -3.06 -6.61
CA LEU A 245 -4.42 -3.89 -6.18
C LEU A 245 -5.20 -4.53 -7.33
N GLY A 246 -5.00 -4.06 -8.57
CA GLY A 246 -5.84 -4.44 -9.72
C GLY A 246 -7.30 -4.00 -9.60
N ALA A 247 -7.58 -2.96 -8.81
CA ALA A 247 -8.92 -2.57 -8.40
C ALA A 247 -9.13 -1.05 -8.50
N VAL A 248 -9.77 -0.62 -9.60
CA VAL A 248 -10.14 0.78 -9.83
C VAL A 248 -11.18 1.25 -8.81
N GLY A 249 -10.97 2.41 -8.21
CA GLY A 249 -11.80 2.98 -7.15
C GLY A 249 -11.53 2.42 -5.75
N ALA A 250 -10.52 1.57 -5.55
CA ALA A 250 -10.18 1.04 -4.23
C ALA A 250 -9.71 2.12 -3.22
N ALA A 251 -9.28 3.30 -3.70
CA ALA A 251 -8.92 4.45 -2.86
C ALA A 251 -10.07 5.45 -2.64
N ALA A 252 -11.26 5.21 -3.19
CA ALA A 252 -12.39 6.17 -3.11
C ALA A 252 -12.85 6.45 -1.66
N THR A 253 -12.60 5.54 -0.72
CA THR A 253 -12.84 5.77 0.72
C THR A 253 -11.84 6.75 1.35
N MET A 254 -10.59 6.76 0.89
CA MET A 254 -9.56 7.68 1.37
C MET A 254 -9.79 9.11 0.82
N VAL A 255 -10.16 9.22 -0.46
CA VAL A 255 -10.67 10.47 -1.06
C VAL A 255 -11.89 11.03 -0.29
N ARG A 256 -12.76 10.15 0.23
CA ARG A 256 -13.90 10.59 1.07
C ARG A 256 -13.43 11.12 2.43
N ASP A 257 -12.39 10.54 3.02
CA ASP A 257 -11.79 11.03 4.26
C ASP A 257 -11.11 12.39 4.06
N HIS A 258 -10.37 12.60 2.97
CA HIS A 258 -9.75 13.90 2.65
C HIS A 258 -10.78 15.04 2.61
N ARG A 259 -11.92 14.79 1.96
CA ARG A 259 -13.06 15.74 1.93
C ARG A 259 -13.64 16.01 3.32
N GLU A 260 -13.56 15.03 4.24
CA GLU A 260 -13.96 15.25 5.64
C GLU A 260 -12.92 16.07 6.40
N VAL A 261 -11.62 15.82 6.20
CA VAL A 261 -10.52 16.61 6.77
C VAL A 261 -10.62 18.07 6.32
N GLU A 262 -10.87 18.32 5.03
CA GLU A 262 -11.06 19.66 4.47
C GLU A 262 -12.28 20.36 5.09
N SER A 263 -13.43 19.68 5.13
CA SER A 263 -14.67 20.15 5.77
C SER A 263 -14.47 20.52 7.25
N LEU A 264 -13.84 19.63 8.03
CA LEU A 264 -13.55 19.86 9.45
C LEU A 264 -12.53 20.99 9.66
N THR A 265 -11.57 21.15 8.75
CA THR A 265 -10.59 22.25 8.75
C THR A 265 -11.26 23.60 8.48
N MET A 266 -12.21 23.65 7.55
CA MET A 266 -13.05 24.83 7.31
C MET A 266 -13.89 25.17 8.55
N ALA A 267 -14.60 24.19 9.10
CA ALA A 267 -15.42 24.38 10.31
C ALA A 267 -14.58 24.86 11.51
N LEU A 268 -13.36 24.34 11.69
CA LEU A 268 -12.44 24.78 12.75
C LEU A 268 -12.04 26.24 12.57
N ALA A 269 -11.78 26.68 11.34
CA ALA A 269 -11.44 28.08 11.06
C ALA A 269 -12.60 29.03 11.35
N GLU A 270 -13.83 28.64 11.02
CA GLU A 270 -15.02 29.43 11.35
C GLU A 270 -15.26 29.49 12.87
N ALA A 271 -15.17 28.36 13.57
CA ALA A 271 -15.32 28.30 15.02
C ALA A 271 -14.24 29.14 15.73
N ALA A 272 -12.99 29.08 15.26
CA ALA A 272 -11.90 29.91 15.77
C ALA A 272 -12.14 31.41 15.50
N GLY A 273 -12.64 31.78 14.32
CA GLY A 273 -13.00 33.17 14.00
C GLY A 273 -14.12 33.71 14.89
N ARG A 274 -15.15 32.89 15.20
CA ARG A 274 -16.20 33.24 16.17
C ARG A 274 -15.64 33.42 17.58
N ALA A 275 -14.78 32.51 18.04
CA ALA A 275 -14.15 32.58 19.36
C ALA A 275 -13.14 33.74 19.49
N ASP A 276 -12.43 34.12 18.42
CA ASP A 276 -11.57 35.32 18.41
C ASP A 276 -12.39 36.61 18.47
N ALA A 277 -13.58 36.66 17.87
CA ALA A 277 -14.49 37.81 17.98
C ALA A 277 -15.14 37.89 19.38
N ARG A 278 -15.57 36.75 19.94
CA ARG A 278 -16.07 36.62 21.32
C ARG A 278 -15.93 35.18 21.80
N ALA A 279 -14.95 34.92 22.67
CA ALA A 279 -14.82 33.63 23.33
C ALA A 279 -15.93 33.44 24.37
N ASP A 280 -16.70 32.37 24.22
CA ASP A 280 -17.64 31.86 25.22
C ASP A 280 -17.46 30.33 25.37
N GLU A 281 -18.35 29.66 26.09
CA GLU A 281 -18.25 28.20 26.30
C GLU A 281 -18.55 27.43 25.01
N GLY A 282 -19.59 27.83 24.26
CA GLY A 282 -20.03 27.15 23.05
C GLY A 282 -19.02 27.22 21.91
N THR A 283 -18.50 28.42 21.62
CA THR A 283 -17.50 28.65 20.57
C THR A 283 -16.18 27.91 20.83
N VAL A 284 -15.74 27.84 22.08
CA VAL A 284 -14.49 27.17 22.45
C VAL A 284 -14.64 25.65 22.52
N GLU A 285 -15.74 25.13 23.06
CA GLU A 285 -16.02 23.69 23.03
C GLU A 285 -16.27 23.18 21.60
N GLU A 286 -16.82 24.00 20.70
CA GLU A 286 -16.91 23.68 19.27
C GLU A 286 -15.51 23.52 18.63
N ALA A 287 -14.62 24.50 18.81
CA ALA A 287 -13.25 24.43 18.29
C ALA A 287 -12.47 23.23 18.87
N LYS A 288 -12.63 22.96 20.17
CA LYS A 288 -12.05 21.80 20.86
C LYS A 288 -12.57 20.47 20.33
N ARG A 289 -13.87 20.33 20.11
CA ARG A 289 -14.48 19.15 19.47
C ARG A 289 -13.90 18.93 18.08
N LEU A 290 -13.80 19.99 17.26
CA LEU A 290 -13.29 19.91 15.90
C LEU A 290 -11.82 19.50 15.84
N LEU A 291 -10.96 20.02 16.73
CA LEU A 291 -9.57 19.57 16.87
C LEU A 291 -9.45 18.08 17.24
N TYR A 292 -10.28 17.59 18.17
CA TYR A 292 -10.31 16.16 18.49
C TYR A 292 -10.84 15.30 17.34
N SER A 293 -11.85 15.77 16.60
CA SER A 293 -12.36 15.08 15.40
C SER A 293 -11.29 14.97 14.31
N LEU A 294 -10.58 16.07 14.02
CA LEU A 294 -9.46 16.09 13.08
C LEU A 294 -8.35 15.13 13.51
N HIS A 295 -7.89 15.20 14.76
CA HIS A 295 -6.89 14.27 15.28
C HIS A 295 -7.33 12.80 15.13
N ALA A 296 -8.54 12.45 15.57
CA ALA A 296 -9.02 11.07 15.53
C ALA A 296 -9.14 10.53 14.09
N LEU A 297 -9.65 11.35 13.16
CA LEU A 297 -9.74 10.98 11.75
C LEU A 297 -8.35 10.79 11.14
N LEU A 298 -7.45 11.77 11.31
CA LEU A 298 -6.11 11.74 10.72
C LEU A 298 -5.24 10.60 11.26
N ARG A 299 -5.34 10.30 12.57
CA ARG A 299 -4.67 9.14 13.18
C ARG A 299 -5.07 7.81 12.54
N VAL A 300 -6.34 7.63 12.20
CA VAL A 300 -6.85 6.42 11.55
C VAL A 300 -6.58 6.45 10.05
N HIS A 301 -6.58 7.63 9.44
CA HIS A 301 -6.25 7.84 8.03
C HIS A 301 -4.82 7.39 7.71
N PHE A 302 -3.83 7.99 8.39
CA PHE A 302 -2.40 7.68 8.20
C PHE A 302 -2.08 6.22 8.51
N ALA A 303 -2.75 5.63 9.52
CA ALA A 303 -2.58 4.20 9.84
C ALA A 303 -3.01 3.29 8.67
N LYS A 304 -4.08 3.63 7.93
CA LYS A 304 -4.47 2.86 6.74
C LYS A 304 -3.43 2.97 5.63
N GLU A 305 -2.76 4.10 5.49
CA GLU A 305 -1.77 4.30 4.43
C GLU A 305 -0.49 3.54 4.74
N GLU A 306 0.06 3.69 5.96
CA GLU A 306 1.24 2.96 6.42
C GLU A 306 1.03 1.44 6.48
N GLU A 307 -0.13 0.97 6.95
CA GLU A 307 -0.39 -0.46 7.16
C GLU A 307 -0.93 -1.17 5.91
N VAL A 308 -1.62 -0.47 4.99
CA VAL A 308 -2.29 -1.08 3.83
C VAL A 308 -1.70 -0.63 2.49
N TYR A 309 -1.50 0.67 2.27
CA TYR A 309 -1.13 1.21 0.94
C TYR A 309 0.37 1.19 0.69
N VAL A 310 1.18 1.64 1.64
CA VAL A 310 2.65 1.60 1.61
C VAL A 310 3.18 0.19 1.28
N PRO A 311 2.68 -0.91 1.90
CA PRO A 311 3.11 -2.26 1.53
C PRO A 311 2.68 -2.69 0.12
N VAL A 312 1.57 -2.17 -0.41
CA VAL A 312 1.16 -2.43 -1.81
C VAL A 312 2.14 -1.75 -2.76
N LEU A 313 2.35 -0.44 -2.59
CA LEU A 313 3.29 0.36 -3.39
C LEU A 313 4.68 -0.27 -3.41
N GLN A 314 5.21 -0.65 -2.24
CA GLN A 314 6.53 -1.29 -2.12
C GLN A 314 6.67 -2.61 -2.90
N ARG A 315 5.56 -3.31 -3.21
CA ARG A 315 5.56 -4.55 -3.99
C ARG A 315 5.16 -4.38 -5.45
N SER A 316 4.44 -3.32 -5.81
CA SER A 316 3.80 -3.18 -7.13
C SER A 316 4.38 -2.09 -8.03
N LEU A 317 5.07 -1.09 -7.49
CA LEU A 317 5.65 0.00 -8.28
C LEU A 317 6.77 -0.51 -9.19
N THR A 318 6.68 -0.27 -10.50
CA THR A 318 7.83 -0.46 -11.40
C THR A 318 8.81 0.72 -11.32
N PRO A 319 10.09 0.55 -11.73
CA PRO A 319 11.05 1.65 -11.78
C PRO A 319 10.58 2.85 -12.62
N GLU A 320 9.88 2.59 -13.73
CA GLU A 320 9.33 3.61 -14.62
C GLU A 320 8.09 4.32 -14.05
N GLU A 321 7.37 3.67 -13.13
CA GLU A 321 6.29 4.31 -12.37
C GLU A 321 6.87 5.17 -11.23
N ASP A 322 7.91 4.70 -10.55
CA ASP A 322 8.61 5.42 -9.48
C ASP A 322 9.25 6.70 -10.03
N GLU A 323 9.89 6.62 -11.19
CA GLU A 323 10.43 7.79 -11.87
C GLU A 323 9.36 8.81 -12.26
N ARG A 324 8.20 8.37 -12.75
CA ARG A 324 7.08 9.27 -13.08
C ARG A 324 6.46 9.90 -11.85
N ALA A 325 6.24 9.13 -10.79
CA ALA A 325 5.69 9.62 -9.53
C ALA A 325 6.62 10.67 -8.91
N MET A 326 7.93 10.38 -8.80
CA MET A 326 8.91 11.34 -8.30
C MET A 326 9.02 12.60 -9.16
N ALA A 327 8.83 12.51 -10.49
CA ALA A 327 8.83 13.69 -11.35
C ALA A 327 7.65 14.64 -11.07
N VAL A 328 6.48 14.12 -10.70
CA VAL A 328 5.31 14.95 -10.31
C VAL A 328 5.50 15.55 -8.92
N LEU A 329 6.04 14.78 -7.97
CA LEU A 329 6.31 15.26 -6.60
C LEU A 329 7.35 16.39 -6.59
N ALA A 330 8.43 16.26 -7.37
CA ALA A 330 9.49 17.28 -7.46
C ALA A 330 9.01 18.64 -8.02
N ILE A 331 7.96 18.65 -8.85
CA ILE A 331 7.36 19.91 -9.36
C ILE A 331 6.71 20.67 -8.19
N HIS A 332 5.90 19.97 -7.40
CA HIS A 332 5.17 20.56 -6.28
C HIS A 332 6.07 20.97 -5.10
N GLU A 333 7.18 20.25 -4.86
CA GLU A 333 8.22 20.68 -3.92
C GLU A 333 8.90 21.99 -4.37
N GLY A 334 9.06 22.19 -5.68
CA GLY A 334 9.60 23.43 -6.26
C GLY A 334 8.66 24.62 -6.11
N GLU A 335 7.38 24.45 -6.48
CA GLU A 335 6.35 25.49 -6.36
C GLU A 335 6.14 25.92 -4.89
N GLY A 336 6.19 24.97 -3.95
CA GLY A 336 6.11 25.24 -2.51
C GLY A 336 7.30 26.00 -1.92
N HIS A 337 8.39 26.21 -2.66
CA HIS A 337 9.54 27.01 -2.23
C HIS A 337 9.41 28.49 -2.61
N GLU A 338 8.83 28.80 -3.77
CA GLU A 338 8.63 30.19 -4.22
C GLU A 338 7.59 30.90 -3.34
N ASP A 339 6.49 30.24 -2.98
CA ASP A 339 5.43 30.77 -2.10
C ASP A 339 5.88 30.95 -0.63
N ARG A 340 7.04 30.40 -0.24
CA ARG A 340 7.65 30.60 1.10
C ARG A 340 8.65 31.75 1.15
N ALA A 341 8.95 32.39 0.01
CA ALA A 341 9.91 33.48 -0.12
C ALA A 341 9.27 34.86 -0.38
N GLY A 342 7.93 34.95 -0.43
CA GLY A 342 7.13 36.17 -0.66
C GLY A 342 6.73 36.94 0.59
#